data_AF-A0A1F0BZU1-F1
#
_entry.id   AF-A0A1F0BZU1-F1
#
_cell.length_a   1.000
_cell.length_b   1.000
_cell.length_c   1.000
_cell.angle_alpha   90.00
_cell.angle_beta   90.00
_cell.angle_gamma   90.00
#
_symmetry.space_group_name_H-M   'P 1'
#
loop_
_entity.id
_entity.type
_entity.pdbx_description
1 polymer ?
#
loop_
_entity_poly.entity_id
_entity_poly.type
_entity_poly.pdbx_seq_one_letter_code
_entity_poly.pdbx_strand_id
1 'polypeptide(L)' 'MDNIIDVSIPVAEVVDKHPEVLEILVELGFKPLANPLMRNTVGRKVSLKQGSKLEGTPMDKIVRTLEANGYEVIGLD' A
#
# COMPACT_ATOMS: atom_id res chain seq x y z
N MET A 1 15.77 -10.28 5.91
CA MET A 1 15.05 -10.47 4.64
C MET A 1 13.67 -9.95 4.94
N ASP A 2 13.47 -8.64 4.78
CA ASP A 2 12.46 -7.90 5.55
C ASP A 2 11.40 -7.36 4.59
N ASN A 3 10.71 -8.26 3.87
CA ASN A 3 9.60 -7.90 2.98
C ASN A 3 8.31 -7.67 3.79
N ILE A 4 8.39 -6.86 4.84
CA ILE A 4 7.29 -6.59 5.76
C ILE A 4 6.60 -5.31 5.33
N ILE A 5 5.31 -5.40 5.02
CA ILE A 5 4.47 -4.25 4.74
C ILE A 5 3.55 -4.00 5.93
N ASP A 6 3.75 -2.85 6.57
CA ASP A 6 2.81 -2.33 7.55
C ASP A 6 1.70 -1.54 6.85
N VAL A 7 0.45 -2.03 6.94
CA VAL A 7 -0.69 -1.36 6.29
C VAL A 7 -1.23 -0.17 7.09
N SER A 8 -0.68 0.09 8.28
CA SER A 8 -1.09 1.16 9.18
C SER A 8 -0.29 2.46 8.99
N ILE A 9 0.92 2.38 8.43
CA ILE A 9 1.77 3.55 8.15
C ILE A 9 1.41 4.23 6.82
N PRO A 10 1.86 5.47 6.57
CA PRO A 10 1.63 6.15 5.30
C PRO A 10 2.09 5.33 4.08
N VAL A 11 1.28 5.27 3.03
CA VAL A 11 1.59 4.48 1.82
C VAL A 11 2.89 4.93 1.17
N ALA A 12 3.22 6.22 1.24
CA ALA A 12 4.50 6.72 0.74
C ALA A 12 5.70 6.05 1.44
N GLU A 13 5.63 5.81 2.75
CA GLU A 13 6.72 5.15 3.48
C GLU A 13 6.85 3.67 3.09
N VAL A 14 5.74 3.00 2.79
CA VAL A 14 5.75 1.63 2.24
C VAL A 14 6.46 1.61 0.90
N VAL A 15 6.14 2.53 -0.01
CA VAL A 15 6.75 2.61 -1.35
C VAL A 15 8.21 3.10 -1.28
N ASP A 16 8.57 3.96 -0.34
CA ASP A 16 9.95 4.41 -0.14
C ASP A 16 10.85 3.23 0.32
N LYS A 17 10.30 2.29 1.11
CA LYS A 17 11.01 1.07 1.54
C LYS A 17 11.00 -0.04 0.49
N HIS A 18 9.91 -0.18 -0.24
CA HIS A 18 9.68 -1.21 -1.25
C HIS A 18 9.18 -0.57 -2.55
N PRO A 19 10.05 0.07 -3.36
CA PRO A 19 9.61 0.76 -4.59
C PRO A 19 8.84 -0.15 -5.55
N GLU A 20 9.20 -1.43 -5.61
CA GLU A 20 8.56 -2.48 -6.40
C GLU A 20 7.08 -2.72 -6.04
N VAL A 21 6.66 -2.40 -4.81
CA VAL A 21 5.27 -2.59 -4.38
C VAL A 21 4.31 -1.63 -5.07
N LEU A 22 4.82 -0.51 -5.61
CA LEU A 22 3.98 0.54 -6.20
C LEU A 22 3.10 0.00 -7.34
N GLU A 23 3.66 -0.89 -8.17
CA GLU A 23 2.92 -1.51 -9.28
C GLU A 23 1.72 -2.32 -8.75
N ILE A 24 1.97 -3.16 -7.73
CA ILE A 24 0.93 -3.96 -7.07
C ILE A 24 -0.15 -3.06 -6.46
N LEU A 25 0.24 -1.97 -5.79
CA LEU A 25 -0.71 -1.03 -5.19
C LEU A 25 -1.58 -0.32 -6.25
N VAL A 26 -1.01 0.04 -7.40
CA VAL A 26 -1.74 0.65 -8.51
C VAL A 26 -2.79 -0.32 -9.07
N GLU A 27 -2.45 -1.61 -9.22
CA GLU A 27 -3.39 -2.65 -9.63
C GLU A 27 -4.50 -2.89 -8.60
N LEU A 28 -4.18 -2.73 -7.32
CA LEU A 28 -5.12 -2.82 -6.20
C LEU A 28 -6.04 -1.60 -6.06
N GLY A 29 -5.94 -0.60 -6.94
CA GLY A 29 -6.83 0.56 -6.97
C GLY A 29 -6.18 1.87 -6.53
N PHE A 30 -4.95 1.85 -6.00
CA PHE A 30 -4.22 3.06 -5.60
C PHE A 30 -3.58 3.80 -6.80
N LYS A 31 -4.27 3.83 -7.94
CA LYS A 31 -3.80 4.39 -9.23
C LYS A 31 -3.24 5.81 -9.12
N PRO A 32 -3.84 6.75 -8.34
CA PRO A 32 -3.29 8.09 -8.22
C PRO A 32 -1.86 8.13 -7.69
N LEU A 33 -1.43 7.12 -6.91
CA LEU A 33 -0.08 7.07 -6.33
C LEU A 33 1.02 6.76 -7.35
N ALA A 34 0.66 6.34 -8.57
CA ALA A 34 1.61 6.28 -9.68
C ALA A 34 2.23 7.67 -9.95
N ASN A 35 1.46 8.75 -9.73
CA ASN A 35 1.95 10.11 -9.81
C ASN A 35 2.81 10.44 -8.57
N PRO A 36 4.10 10.78 -8.74
CA PRO A 36 4.98 11.12 -7.62
C PRO A 36 4.49 12.31 -6.77
N LEU A 37 3.79 13.28 -7.37
CA LEU A 37 3.22 14.41 -6.63
C LEU A 37 2.11 13.93 -5.67
N MET A 38 1.23 13.06 -6.15
CA MET A 38 0.15 12.48 -5.33
C MET A 38 0.72 11.59 -4.22
N ARG A 39 1.73 10.77 -4.55
CA ARG A 39 2.43 9.93 -3.58
C ARG A 39 3.10 10.76 -2.48
N ASN A 40 3.77 11.84 -2.85
CA ASN A 40 4.43 12.74 -1.90
C ASN A 40 3.50 13.69 -1.13
N THR A 41 2.20 13.72 -1.44
CA THR A 41 1.21 14.57 -0.76
C THR A 41 0.17 13.72 -0.02
N VAL A 42 -0.74 13.08 -0.75
CA VAL A 42 -1.79 12.21 -0.21
C VAL A 42 -1.16 10.95 0.39
N GLY A 43 -0.22 10.33 -0.32
CA GLY A 43 0.45 9.10 0.13
C GLY A 43 1.24 9.27 1.44
N ARG A 44 1.65 10.50 1.79
CA ARG A 44 2.30 10.82 3.08
C ARG A 44 1.32 10.99 4.25
N LYS A 45 0.01 11.05 3.97
CA LYS A 45 -1.05 11.29 4.98
C LYS A 45 -1.99 10.10 5.18
N VAL A 46 -2.07 9.23 4.17
CA VAL A 46 -3.02 8.13 4.12
C VAL A 46 -2.25 6.81 4.16
N SER A 47 -2.73 5.86 4.96
CA SER A 47 -2.22 4.48 5.00
C SER A 47 -2.95 3.56 4.02
N LEU A 48 -2.43 2.33 3.81
CA LEU A 48 -3.14 1.33 2.99
C LEU A 48 -4.50 0.99 3.59
N LYS A 49 -4.60 0.92 4.93
CA LYS A 49 -5.87 0.71 5.63
C LYS A 49 -6.89 1.80 5.36
N GLN A 50 -6.47 3.06 5.43
CA GLN A 50 -7.35 4.19 5.16
C GLN A 50 -7.73 4.26 3.68
N GLY A 51 -6.75 4.13 2.78
CA GLY A 51 -6.98 4.17 1.34
C GLY A 51 -7.86 3.03 0.85
N SER A 52 -7.76 1.83 1.42
CA SER A 52 -8.63 0.70 1.10
C SER A 52 -10.12 1.02 1.24
N LYS A 53 -10.49 1.75 2.30
CA LYS A 53 -11.86 2.18 2.58
C LYS A 53 -12.33 3.26 1.60
N LEU A 54 -11.43 4.16 1.21
CA LEU A 54 -11.72 5.25 0.27
C LEU A 54 -11.90 4.73 -1.16
N GLU A 55 -11.01 3.83 -1.60
CA GLU A 55 -11.04 3.21 -2.93
C GLU A 55 -12.07 2.07 -3.03
N GLY A 56 -12.68 1.66 -1.91
CA GLY A 56 -13.63 0.54 -1.87
C GLY A 56 -12.98 -0.82 -2.15
N THR A 57 -11.67 -0.95 -1.92
CA THR A 57 -10.94 -2.21 -2.08
C THR A 57 -10.89 -2.95 -0.75
N PRO A 58 -11.44 -4.17 -0.63
CA PRO A 58 -11.41 -4.92 0.62
C PRO A 58 -9.99 -5.18 1.11
N MET A 59 -9.75 -4.99 2.42
CA MET A 59 -8.42 -5.20 3.02
C MET A 59 -7.92 -6.63 2.78
N ASP A 60 -8.79 -7.63 2.89
CA ASP A 60 -8.45 -9.04 2.61
C ASP A 60 -7.88 -9.25 1.20
N LYS A 61 -8.36 -8.49 0.20
CA LYS A 61 -7.83 -8.55 -1.16
C LYS A 61 -6.42 -7.98 -1.22
N ILE A 62 -6.17 -6.87 -0.52
CA ILE A 62 -4.85 -6.24 -0.44
C ILE A 62 -3.87 -7.19 0.22
N VAL A 63 -4.21 -7.74 1.38
CA VAL A 63 -3.39 -8.71 2.13
C VAL A 63 -3.02 -9.90 1.26
N ARG A 64 -4.00 -10.59 0.69
CA ARG A 64 -3.76 -11.78 -0.16
C ARG A 64 -2.88 -11.47 -1.37
N THR A 65 -3.02 -10.29 -1.95
CA THR A 65 -2.23 -9.90 -3.12
C THR A 65 -0.78 -9.61 -2.72
N LEU A 66 -0.56 -8.93 -1.59
CA LEU A 66 0.78 -8.70 -1.06
C LEU A 66 1.46 -10.02 -0.66
N GLU A 67 0.75 -10.91 0.04
CA GLU A 67 1.26 -12.24 0.41
C GLU A 67 1.60 -13.09 -0.82
N ALA A 68 0.77 -13.08 -1.86
CA ALA A 68 1.04 -13.77 -3.11
C ALA A 68 2.28 -13.24 -3.85
N ASN A 69 2.68 -11.99 -3.58
CA ASN A 69 3.90 -11.38 -4.11
C ASN A 69 5.10 -11.48 -3.14
N GLY A 70 4.99 -12.27 -2.06
CA GLY A 70 6.10 -12.56 -1.16
C GLY A 70 6.31 -11.54 -0.04
N TYR A 71 5.28 -10.75 0.30
CA TYR A 71 5.30 -9.84 1.45
C TYR A 71 4.60 -10.44 2.67
N GLU A 72 5.15 -10.17 3.85
CA GLU A 72 4.45 -10.36 5.11
C GLU A 72 3.70 -9.08 5.47
N VAL A 73 2.43 -9.20 5.87
CA VAL A 73 1.56 -8.05 6.13
C VAL A 73 1.31 -7.90 7.63
N ILE A 74 1.61 -6.73 8.18
CA ILE A 74 1.39 -6.38 9.60
C ILE A 74 0.52 -5.12 9.74
N GLY A 75 0.10 -4.80 10.97
CA GLY A 75 -0.67 -3.59 11.27
C GLY A 75 -2.15 -3.68 10.88
N LEU A 76 -2.71 -4.89 10.87
CA LEU A 76 -4.11 -5.16 10.51
C LEU A 76 -5.12 -4.78 11.60
N ASP A 77 -4.68 -4.69 12.85
CA ASP A 77 -5.49 -4.40 14.05
C ASP A 77 -6.17 -3.02 14.08
#